data_AF-A0A3L8P7H8-F1
#
_entry.id   AF-A0A3L8P7H8-F1
#
_cell.length_a   1.000
_cell.length_b   1.000
_cell.length_c   1.000
_cell.angle_alpha   90.00
_cell.angle_beta   90.00
_cell.angle_gamma   90.00
#
_symmetry.space_group_name_H-M   'P 1'
#
loop_
_entity.id
_entity.type
_entity.pdbx_description
1 polymer ?
#
loop_
_entity_poly.entity_id
_entity_poly.type
_entity_poly.pdbx_seq_one_letter_code
_entity_poly.pdbx_strand_id
1 'polypeptide(L)'
;VPTSGIALGYVRDELVIAGAGREGRIREALEDVSEDYDLILIDCAPSLDQLTINGLTAAHGVIVVTHSRLWSANGLAQLLQTITSVREHYNATLRVAGIIVNQHEDSTVGGR
;
A
#
# COMPACT_ATOMS: atom_id res chain seq x y z
N VAL A 1 20.95 -7.98 -0.19
CA VAL A 1 21.23 -6.60 0.27
C VAL A 1 19.91 -5.87 0.30
N PRO A 2 19.49 -5.22 1.41
CA PRO A 2 18.25 -4.46 1.40
C PRO A 2 18.34 -3.42 0.29
N THR A 3 17.35 -3.45 -0.60
CA THR A 3 17.28 -2.57 -1.76
C THR A 3 17.17 -1.13 -1.25
N SER A 4 18.28 -0.38 -1.30
CA SER A 4 18.28 1.03 -0.90
C SER A 4 17.28 1.84 -1.72
N GLY A 5 16.76 2.95 -1.17
CA GLY A 5 15.69 3.74 -1.81
C GLY A 5 15.98 4.18 -3.25
N ILE A 6 17.26 4.30 -3.65
CA ILE A 6 17.65 4.60 -5.03
C ILE A 6 17.23 3.49 -6.00
N ALA A 7 17.44 2.23 -5.62
CA ALA A 7 17.08 1.09 -6.47
C ALA A 7 15.57 0.94 -6.62
N LEU A 8 14.78 1.25 -5.58
CA LEU A 8 13.32 1.30 -5.68
C LEU A 8 12.82 2.42 -6.60
N GLY A 9 13.52 3.56 -6.63
CA GLY A 9 13.24 4.64 -7.57
C GLY A 9 13.35 4.18 -9.03
N TYR A 10 14.41 3.46 -9.38
CA TYR A 10 14.58 2.90 -10.73
C TYR A 10 13.51 1.87 -11.08
N VAL A 11 13.17 0.96 -10.16
CA VAL A 11 12.12 -0.04 -10.38
C VAL A 11 10.77 0.62 -10.60
N ARG A 12 10.44 1.67 -9.83
CA ARG A 12 9.22 2.44 -10.04
C ARG A 12 9.18 3.05 -11.44
N ASP A 13 10.28 3.67 -11.88
CA ASP A 13 10.34 4.31 -13.19
C ASP A 13 10.26 3.28 -14.33
N GLU A 14 10.84 2.09 -14.14
CA GLU A 14 10.67 0.95 -15.05
C GLU A 14 9.22 0.47 -15.13
N LEU A 15 8.54 0.36 -13.98
CA LEU A 15 7.13 -0.04 -13.95
C LEU A 15 6.24 0.92 -14.74
N VAL A 16 6.51 2.23 -14.75
CA VAL A 16 5.71 3.20 -15.51
C VAL A 16 5.70 2.87 -17.01
N ILE A 17 6.83 2.41 -17.55
CA ILE A 17 6.97 2.07 -18.98
C ILE A 17 6.76 0.57 -19.25
N ALA A 18 6.65 -0.26 -18.21
CA ALA A 18 6.40 -1.68 -18.34
C ALA A 18 5.02 -1.95 -18.95
N GLY A 19 4.93 -3.05 -19.70
CA GLY A 19 3.71 -3.47 -20.38
C GLY A 19 2.64 -4.05 -19.45
N ALA A 20 1.71 -4.80 -20.03
CA ALA A 20 0.63 -5.46 -19.30
C ALA A 20 1.17 -6.36 -18.18
N GLY A 21 0.49 -6.39 -17.04
CA GLY A 21 0.83 -7.23 -15.89
C GLY A 21 1.79 -6.59 -14.87
N ARG A 22 2.33 -5.40 -15.15
CA ARG A 22 3.27 -4.71 -14.25
C ARG A 22 2.74 -4.47 -12.83
N GLU A 23 1.42 -4.37 -12.66
CA GLU A 23 0.77 -4.15 -11.36
C GLU A 23 0.78 -5.43 -10.49
N GLY A 24 1.06 -6.60 -11.08
CA GLY A 24 1.07 -7.90 -10.43
C GLY A 24 2.45 -8.47 -10.11
N ARG A 25 3.55 -7.74 -10.40
CA ARG A 25 4.91 -8.29 -10.26
C ARG A 25 5.23 -8.77 -8.84
N ILE A 26 4.80 -8.05 -7.81
CA ILE A 26 4.99 -8.50 -6.42
C ILE A 26 4.17 -9.77 -6.15
N ARG A 27 2.94 -9.86 -6.67
CA ARG A 27 2.10 -11.05 -6.48
C ARG A 27 2.77 -12.29 -7.06
N GLU A 28 3.22 -12.21 -8.31
CA GLU A 28 3.93 -13.29 -8.99
C GLU A 28 5.18 -13.71 -8.20
N ALA A 29 5.99 -12.75 -7.74
CA ALA A 29 7.19 -13.04 -6.95
C ALA A 29 6.89 -13.69 -5.58
N LEU A 30 5.71 -13.45 -5.01
CA LEU A 30 5.31 -14.04 -3.73
C LEU A 30 4.77 -15.46 -3.87
N GLU A 31 4.34 -15.90 -5.06
CA GLU A 31 3.83 -17.27 -5.28
C GLU A 31 4.87 -18.30 -4.85
N ASP A 32 6.14 -18.08 -5.19
CA ASP A 32 7.27 -18.97 -4.90
C ASP A 32 7.60 -19.15 -3.41
N VAL A 33 7.14 -18.24 -2.55
CA VAL A 33 7.49 -18.24 -1.11
C VAL A 33 6.25 -18.24 -0.20
N SER A 34 5.05 -18.15 -0.77
CA SER A 34 3.81 -17.96 0.00
C SER A 34 3.51 -19.10 0.96
N GLU A 35 3.91 -20.33 0.63
CA GLU A 35 3.72 -21.51 1.49
C GLU A 35 4.71 -21.58 2.66
N ASP A 36 5.81 -20.81 2.61
CA ASP A 36 6.87 -20.81 3.63
C ASP A 36 6.56 -19.88 4.82
N TYR A 37 5.53 -19.02 4.71
CA TYR A 37 5.21 -18.01 5.72
C TYR A 37 3.72 -17.97 6.04
N ASP A 38 3.39 -17.99 7.33
CA ASP A 38 2.01 -17.78 7.80
C ASP A 38 1.49 -16.34 7.53
N LEU A 39 2.42 -15.38 7.46
CA LEU A 39 2.11 -13.96 7.29
C LEU A 39 3.24 -13.24 6.55
N ILE A 40 2.86 -12.49 5.51
CA ILE A 40 3.74 -11.58 4.77
C ILE A 40 3.25 -10.15 5.01
N LEU A 41 4.15 -9.28 5.48
CA LEU A 41 3.89 -7.85 5.66
C LEU A 41 4.59 -7.07 4.54
N ILE A 42 3.82 -6.27 3.80
CA ILE A 42 4.32 -5.40 2.74
C ILE A 42 4.30 -3.96 3.27
N ASP A 43 5.48 -3.38 3.48
CA ASP A 43 5.62 -1.98 3.88
C ASP A 43 5.65 -1.08 2.63
N CYS A 44 4.61 -0.27 2.48
CA CYS A 44 4.48 0.64 1.33
C CYS A 44 5.00 2.04 1.70
N ALA A 45 5.76 2.64 0.78
CA ALA A 45 6.14 4.05 0.89
C ALA A 45 4.91 4.96 1.00
N PRO A 46 5.04 6.19 1.54
CA PRO A 46 3.91 7.11 1.67
C PRO A 46 3.35 7.65 0.33
N SER A 47 3.92 7.23 -0.81
CA SER A 47 3.48 7.59 -2.15
C SER A 47 2.41 6.62 -2.68
N LEU A 48 1.41 7.13 -3.40
CA LEU A 48 0.43 6.33 -4.14
C LEU A 48 0.91 6.09 -5.58
N ASP A 49 2.07 5.44 -5.73
CA ASP A 49 2.69 5.14 -7.02
C ASP A 49 2.61 3.64 -7.39
N GLN A 50 3.26 3.26 -8.49
CA GLN A 50 3.25 1.89 -9.00
C GLN A 50 3.78 0.83 -8.02
N LEU A 51 4.65 1.20 -7.07
CA LEU A 51 5.11 0.27 -6.03
C LEU A 51 3.99 -0.02 -5.03
N THR A 52 3.29 1.02 -4.60
CA THR A 52 2.14 0.88 -3.69
C THR A 52 0.99 0.14 -4.37
N ILE A 53 0.73 0.38 -5.66
CA ILE A 53 -0.25 -0.39 -6.43
C ILE A 53 0.14 -1.87 -6.46
N ASN A 54 1.41 -2.19 -6.72
CA ASN A 54 1.89 -3.58 -6.69
C ASN A 54 1.69 -4.24 -5.31
N GLY A 55 1.99 -3.51 -4.23
CA GLY A 55 1.76 -4.00 -2.86
C GLY A 55 0.29 -4.30 -2.59
N LEU A 56 -0.62 -3.39 -2.96
CA LEU A 56 -2.07 -3.58 -2.81
C LEU A 56 -2.60 -4.72 -3.70
N THR A 57 -2.05 -4.87 -4.90
CA THR A 57 -2.38 -5.97 -5.81
C THR A 57 -1.98 -7.31 -5.21
N ALA A 58 -0.82 -7.41 -4.55
CA ALA A 58 -0.38 -8.66 -3.91
C ALA A 58 -1.09 -8.97 -2.58
N ALA A 59 -1.61 -7.96 -1.88
CA ALA A 59 -2.10 -8.12 -0.52
C ALA A 59 -3.50 -8.75 -0.42
N HIS A 60 -3.72 -9.57 0.61
CA HIS A 60 -5.05 -10.04 1.01
C HIS A 60 -5.84 -8.97 1.77
N GLY A 61 -5.16 -8.09 2.50
CA GLY A 61 -5.77 -7.00 3.24
C GLY A 61 -4.81 -5.85 3.48
N VAL A 62 -5.35 -4.65 3.62
CA VAL A 62 -4.58 -3.42 3.86
C VAL A 62 -4.96 -2.80 5.20
N ILE A 63 -3.95 -2.38 5.96
CA ILE A 63 -4.11 -1.55 7.15
C ILE A 63 -3.67 -0.13 6.77
N VAL A 64 -4.53 0.85 7.02
CA VAL A 64 -4.22 2.25 6.74
C VAL A 64 -3.73 2.92 8.01
N VAL A 65 -2.51 3.44 8.01
CA VAL A 65 -1.96 4.22 9.12
C VAL A 65 -2.08 5.71 8.80
N THR A 66 -2.75 6.48 9.67
CA THR A 66 -3.02 7.91 9.45
C THR A 66 -2.81 8.75 10.72
N HIS A 67 -2.77 10.08 10.60
CA HIS A 67 -2.70 11.02 11.73
C HIS A 67 -4.04 11.77 11.91
N SER A 68 -4.27 12.35 13.09
CA SER A 68 -5.52 13.02 13.46
C SER A 68 -5.70 14.46 12.91
N ARG A 69 -4.71 15.01 12.20
CA ARG A 69 -4.74 16.41 11.74
C ARG A 69 -5.58 16.58 10.45
N LEU A 70 -6.15 17.78 10.27
CA LEU A 70 -7.14 18.10 9.21
C LEU A 70 -6.69 17.77 7.77
N TRP A 71 -5.37 17.80 7.50
CA TRP A 71 -4.77 17.46 6.21
C TRP A 71 -4.84 15.95 5.87
N SER A 72 -5.20 15.12 6.86
CA SER A 72 -5.30 13.67 6.74
C SER A 72 -6.61 13.19 6.13
N ALA A 73 -7.69 13.99 6.15
CA ALA A 73 -8.98 13.57 5.60
C ALA A 73 -8.97 13.45 4.07
N ASN A 74 -8.38 14.44 3.38
CA ASN A 74 -8.29 14.42 1.92
C ASN A 74 -7.29 13.36 1.43
N GLY A 75 -6.15 13.19 2.10
CA GLY A 75 -5.20 12.12 1.80
C GLY A 75 -5.79 10.72 2.03
N LEU A 76 -6.57 10.55 3.10
CA LEU A 76 -7.32 9.31 3.35
C LEU A 76 -8.36 9.05 2.26
N ALA A 77 -9.11 10.06 1.82
CA ALA A 77 -10.07 9.92 0.74
C ALA A 77 -9.39 9.47 -0.57
N GLN A 78 -8.24 10.06 -0.93
CA GLN A 78 -7.45 9.64 -2.09
C GLN A 78 -6.97 8.20 -1.96
N LEU A 79 -6.44 7.81 -0.80
CA LEU A 79 -6.00 6.45 -0.55
C LEU A 79 -7.15 5.44 -0.66
N LEU A 80 -8.32 5.76 -0.09
CA LEU A 80 -9.51 4.90 -0.20
C LEU A 80 -9.99 4.78 -1.65
N GLN A 81 -9.90 5.86 -2.43
CA GLN A 81 -10.19 5.83 -3.86
C GLN A 81 -9.19 4.92 -4.61
N THR A 82 -7.89 5.03 -4.31
CA THR A 82 -6.87 4.14 -4.87
C THR A 82 -7.13 2.68 -4.52
N ILE A 83 -7.43 2.36 -3.25
CA ILE A 83 -7.78 1.00 -2.83
C ILE A 83 -9.00 0.49 -3.59
N THR A 84 -10.00 1.34 -3.80
CA THR A 84 -11.20 0.99 -4.57
C THR A 84 -10.85 0.68 -6.02
N SER A 85 -10.06 1.53 -6.68
CA SER A 85 -9.62 1.27 -8.05
C SER A 85 -8.77 0.00 -8.17
N VAL A 86 -7.89 -0.29 -7.20
CA VAL A 86 -7.13 -1.55 -7.20
C VAL A 86 -8.05 -2.75 -7.05
N ARG A 87 -9.06 -2.67 -6.18
CA ARG A 87 -10.06 -3.74 -6.02
C ARG A 87 -10.82 -4.03 -7.32
N GLU A 88 -11.22 -2.99 -8.03
CA GLU A 88 -11.99 -3.10 -9.27
C GLU A 88 -11.17 -3.67 -10.43
N HIS A 89 -9.88 -3.31 -10.54
CA HIS A 89 -9.10 -3.59 -11.75
C HIS A 89 -8.04 -4.69 -11.58
N TYR A 90 -7.53 -4.91 -10.37
CA TYR A 90 -6.33 -5.75 -10.16
C TYR A 90 -6.47 -6.79 -9.05
N ASN A 91 -7.27 -6.53 -8.00
CA ASN A 91 -7.37 -7.40 -6.83
C ASN A 91 -8.74 -7.35 -6.14
N ALA A 92 -9.71 -8.09 -6.69
CA ALA A 92 -11.09 -8.11 -6.18
C ALA A 92 -11.22 -8.62 -4.72
N THR A 93 -10.23 -9.37 -4.22
CA THR A 93 -10.26 -9.93 -2.85
C THR A 93 -9.65 -9.00 -1.80
N LEU A 94 -8.99 -7.91 -2.21
CA LEU A 94 -8.40 -6.94 -1.30
C LEU A 94 -9.48 -6.33 -0.39
N ARG A 95 -9.25 -6.39 0.92
CA ARG A 95 -10.11 -5.78 1.94
C ARG A 95 -9.35 -4.74 2.77
N VAL A 96 -10.05 -3.70 3.20
CA VAL A 96 -9.53 -2.83 4.26
C VAL A 96 -9.66 -3.60 5.58
N ALA A 97 -8.53 -4.01 6.15
CA ALA A 97 -8.49 -4.77 7.39
C ALA A 97 -8.65 -3.89 8.64
N GLY A 98 -8.30 -2.61 8.53
CA GLY A 98 -8.48 -1.64 9.60
C GLY A 98 -7.81 -0.29 9.30
N ILE A 99 -8.08 0.68 10.16
CA ILE A 99 -7.45 2.00 10.16
C ILE A 99 -6.79 2.20 11.52
N ILE A 100 -5.52 2.58 11.53
CA ILE A 100 -4.75 2.91 12.72
C ILE A 100 -4.50 4.41 12.72
N VAL A 101 -4.96 5.09 13.77
CA VAL A 101 -4.62 6.50 14.01
C VAL A 101 -3.34 6.55 14.84
N ASN A 102 -2.25 7.00 14.24
CA ASN A 102 -0.94 7.17 14.83
C ASN A 102 -0.76 8.61 15.37
N GLN A 103 0.23 8.82 16.25
CA GLN A 103 0.54 10.10 16.90
C GLN A 103 -0.67 10.71 17.63
N HIS A 104 -1.33 9.92 18.49
CA HIS A 104 -2.36 10.43 19.41
C HIS A 104 -1.72 11.42 20.40
N GLU A 105 -2.09 12.70 20.30
CA GLU A 105 -1.73 13.74 21.27
C GLU A 105 -2.97 14.04 22.13
N ASP A 106 -2.95 13.60 23.41
CA ASP A 106 -4.01 13.80 24.42
C ASP A 106 -4.43 15.27 24.62
N SER A 107 -3.61 16.22 24.16
CA SER A 107 -3.80 17.66 24.32
C SER A 107 -4.53 18.35 23.16
N THR A 108 -5.08 17.61 22.19
CA THR A 108 -5.87 18.19 21.10
C THR A 108 -7.38 17.98 21.28
N VAL A 109 -8.19 18.94 20.83
CA VAL A 109 -9.65 18.98 21.03
C VAL A 109 -10.38 17.71 20.56
N GLY A 110 -9.80 16.95 19.61
CA GLY A 110 -10.33 15.67 19.15
C GLY A 110 -10.04 14.46 20.04
N GLY A 111 -9.36 14.63 21.18
CA GLY A 111 -9.13 13.60 22.20
C GLY A 111 -10.08 13.67 23.41
N ARG A 112 -11.02 14.63 23.44
CA ARG A 112 -12.11 14.71 24.42
C ARG A 112 -13.46 14.37 23.81
#